data_AF-A0A3M1JDP0-F1
#
_entry.id   AF-A0A3M1JDP0-F1
#
_cell.length_a   1.000
_cell.length_b   1.000
_cell.length_c   1.000
_cell.angle_alpha   90.00
_cell.angle_beta   90.00
_cell.angle_gamma   90.00
#
_symmetry.space_group_name_H-M   'P 1'
#
loop_
_entity.id
_entity.type
_entity.pdbx_description
1 polymer ?
#
loop_
_entity_poly.entity_id
_entity_poly.type
_entity_poly.pdbx_seq_one_letter_code
_entity_poly.pdbx_strand_id
1 'polypeptide(L)'
;MTTAPTLTRYISWRFTLMIVSVFLLCLVLIFFVDFIEMLRRAGKFGGVPATTLIWLTLLRLPSVSEAVLPFAVLIGSIGAFLMLSRSSELVVARSAGMSA
;
A
#
# COMPACT_ATOMS: atom_id res chain seq x y z
N MET A 1 28.62 -16.88 -4.28
CA MET A 1 27.42 -16.06 -4.50
C MET A 1 26.36 -16.93 -5.15
N THR A 2 25.67 -17.75 -4.37
CA THR A 2 24.63 -18.66 -4.89
C THR A 2 23.37 -17.84 -5.13
N THR A 3 23.21 -17.34 -6.35
CA THR A 3 21.94 -16.77 -6.80
C THR A 3 20.94 -17.92 -6.84
N ALA A 4 20.05 -17.99 -5.86
CA ALA A 4 18.81 -18.74 -5.94
C ALA A 4 17.73 -17.79 -6.49
N PRO A 5 17.72 -17.48 -7.80
CA PRO A 5 16.88 -16.42 -8.37
C PRO A 5 15.39 -16.69 -8.14
N THR A 6 15.01 -17.96 -8.04
CA THR A 6 13.63 -18.39 -7.78
C THR A 6 13.17 -17.96 -6.39
N LEU A 7 14.00 -18.16 -5.36
CA LEU A 7 13.65 -17.79 -3.98
C LEU A 7 13.64 -16.28 -3.79
N THR A 8 14.68 -15.57 -4.28
CA THR A 8 14.73 -14.11 -4.19
C THR A 8 13.54 -13.48 -4.89
N ARG A 9 13.21 -13.93 -6.12
CA ARG A 9 12.05 -13.42 -6.86
C ARG A 9 10.74 -13.69 -6.14
N TYR A 10 10.59 -14.86 -5.52
CA TYR A 10 9.38 -15.20 -4.77
C TYR A 10 9.20 -14.33 -3.52
N ILE A 11 10.27 -14.16 -2.74
CA ILE A 11 10.26 -13.31 -1.54
C ILE A 11 10.00 -11.85 -1.94
N SER A 12 10.69 -11.33 -2.96
CA SER A 12 10.49 -9.97 -3.47
C SER A 12 9.04 -9.77 -3.95
N TRP A 13 8.47 -10.73 -4.67
CA TRP A 13 7.09 -10.62 -5.15
C TRP A 13 6.08 -10.57 -4.00
N ARG A 14 6.24 -11.44 -3.00
CA ARG A 14 5.40 -11.42 -1.79
C ARG A 14 5.55 -10.11 -1.01
N PHE A 15 6.77 -9.61 -0.88
CA PHE A 15 7.06 -8.36 -0.20
C PHE A 15 6.44 -7.16 -0.90
N THR A 16 6.64 -7.03 -2.21
CA THR A 16 6.03 -5.96 -3.03
C THR A 16 4.51 -6.05 -3.00
N LEU A 17 3.94 -7.26 -3.09
CA LEU A 17 2.49 -7.45 -3.06
C LEU A 17 1.89 -7.00 -1.71
N MET A 18 2.57 -7.26 -0.60
CA MET A 18 2.16 -6.78 0.72
C MET A 18 2.21 -5.26 0.83
N ILE A 19 3.29 -4.63 0.37
CA ILE A 19 3.41 -3.16 0.36
C ILE A 19 2.30 -2.54 -0.50
N VAL A 20 2.11 -3.05 -1.72
CA VAL A 20 1.08 -2.55 -2.63
C VAL A 20 -0.31 -2.75 -2.05
N SER A 21 -0.58 -3.88 -1.37
CA SER A 21 -1.87 -4.15 -0.73
C SER A 21 -2.17 -3.16 0.40
N VAL A 22 -1.20 -2.90 1.28
CA VAL A 22 -1.34 -1.91 2.36
C VAL A 22 -1.51 -0.50 1.79
N PHE A 23 -0.73 -0.14 0.78
CA PHE A 23 -0.84 1.14 0.10
C PHE A 23 -2.22 1.35 -0.54
N LEU A 24 -2.72 0.34 -1.27
CA LEU A 24 -4.06 0.37 -1.86
C LEU A 24 -5.16 0.48 -0.80
N LEU A 25 -5.04 -0.27 0.31
CA LEU A 25 -5.97 -0.19 1.42
C LEU A 25 -6.05 1.24 1.97
N CYS A 26 -4.90 1.86 2.25
CA CYS A 26 -4.84 3.24 2.72
C CYS A 26 -5.42 4.21 1.69
N LEU A 27 -5.06 4.07 0.41
CA LEU A 27 -5.58 4.92 -0.67
C LEU A 27 -7.10 4.85 -0.78
N VAL A 28 -7.69 3.66 -0.72
CA VAL A 28 -9.14 3.48 -0.78
C VAL A 28 -9.82 4.15 0.40
N LEU A 29 -9.30 3.96 1.63
CA LEU A 29 -9.87 4.60 2.82
C LEU A 29 -9.82 6.13 2.73
N ILE A 30 -8.67 6.68 2.33
CA ILE A 30 -8.48 8.13 2.17
C ILE A 30 -9.42 8.66 1.09
N PHE A 31 -9.51 7.99 -0.05
CA PHE A 31 -10.40 8.37 -1.15
C PHE A 31 -11.87 8.45 -0.69
N PHE A 32 -12.35 7.45 0.06
CA PHE A 32 -13.72 7.45 0.58
C PHE A 32 -13.95 8.60 1.56
N VAL A 33 -13.01 8.86 2.46
CA VAL A 33 -13.11 9.97 3.42
C VAL A 33 -13.16 11.32 2.69
N ASP A 34 -12.24 11.55 1.75
CA ASP A 34 -12.20 12.80 0.98
C ASP A 34 -13.45 12.99 0.10
N PHE A 35 -13.95 11.90 -0.49
CA PHE A 35 -15.18 11.94 -1.28
C PHE A 35 -16.39 12.33 -0.42
N ILE A 36 -16.52 11.76 0.78
CA ILE A 36 -17.57 12.13 1.74
C ILE A 36 -17.43 13.59 2.17
N GLU A 37 -16.21 14.06 2.44
CA GLU A 37 -15.94 15.45 2.82
C GLU A 37 -16.32 16.43 1.68
N MET A 38 -16.01 16.07 0.43
CA MET A 38 -16.41 16.82 -0.77
C MET A 38 -17.94 16.88 -0.93
N LEU A 39 -18.64 15.75 -0.76
CA LEU A 39 -20.11 15.72 -0.80
C LEU A 39 -20.72 16.62 0.28
N ARG A 40 -20.16 16.58 1.49
CA ARG A 40 -20.61 17.41 2.61
C ARG A 40 -20.39 18.91 2.34
N ARG A 41 -19.29 19.27 1.67
CA ARG A 41 -19.00 20.66 1.27
C ARG A 41 -19.90 21.14 0.15
N ALA A 42 -20.18 20.31 -0.85
CA ALA A 42 -21.07 20.65 -1.95
C ALA A 42 -22.50 20.93 -1.49
N GLY A 43 -22.99 20.19 -0.48
CA GLY A 43 -24.28 20.46 0.16
C GLY A 43 -24.35 21.82 0.88
N LYS A 44 -23.21 22.43 1.24
CA LYS A 44 -23.16 23.72 1.96
C LYS A 44 -22.98 24.95 1.06
N PHE A 45 -22.30 24.81 -0.08
CA PHE A 45 -21.86 25.96 -0.90
C PHE A 45 -22.48 26.04 -2.30
N GLY A 46 -23.52 25.25 -2.58
CA GLY A 46 -24.23 25.25 -3.87
C GLY A 46 -23.88 24.03 -4.71
N GLY A 47 -24.91 23.45 -5.34
CA GLY A 47 -24.89 22.14 -6.00
C GLY A 47 -23.91 22.05 -7.17
N VAL A 48 -22.63 21.81 -6.85
CA VAL A 48 -21.62 21.39 -7.83
C VAL A 48 -21.95 19.95 -8.23
N PRO A 49 -21.95 19.62 -9.54
CA PRO A 49 -22.23 18.26 -9.99
C PRO A 49 -21.23 17.27 -9.39
N ALA A 50 -21.73 16.10 -8.96
CA ALA A 50 -20.94 15.06 -8.30
C ALA A 50 -19.75 14.59 -9.15
N THR A 51 -19.86 14.65 -10.48
CA THR A 51 -18.79 14.36 -11.44
C THR A 51 -17.58 15.28 -11.27
N THR A 52 -17.80 16.58 -11.06
CA THR A 52 -16.72 17.55 -10.82
C THR A 52 -16.03 17.30 -9.47
N LEU A 53 -16.79 16.88 -8.45
CA LEU A 53 -16.21 16.51 -7.15
C LEU A 53 -15.33 15.28 -7.26
N ILE A 54 -15.79 14.24 -7.97
CA ILE A 54 -14.98 13.03 -8.24
C ILE A 54 -13.68 13.41 -8.96
N TRP A 55 -13.76 14.27 -9.97
CA TRP A 55 -12.59 14.71 -10.74
C TRP A 55 -11.59 15.49 -9.90
N LEU A 56 -12.08 16.39 -9.06
CA LEU A 56 -11.25 17.17 -8.14
C LEU A 56 -10.60 16.29 -7.06
N THR A 57 -11.34 15.31 -6.54
CA THR A 57 -10.83 14.35 -5.55
C THR A 57 -9.74 13.48 -6.18
N LEU A 58 -9.97 12.99 -7.40
CA LEU A 58 -8.97 12.24 -8.18
C LEU A 58 -7.69 13.04 -8.45
N LEU A 59 -7.81 14.34 -8.73
CA LEU A 59 -6.63 15.19 -8.96
C LEU A 59 -5.81 15.44 -7.69
N ARG A 60 -6.42 15.33 -6.51
CA ARG A 60 -5.75 15.50 -5.21
C ARG A 60 -5.13 14.22 -4.67
N LEU A 61 -5.61 13.06 -5.12
CA LEU A 61 -5.08 11.76 -4.71
C LEU A 61 -3.54 11.64 -4.88
N PRO A 62 -2.89 12.11 -5.96
CA PRO A 62 -1.44 12.00 -6.11
C PRO A 62 -0.65 12.69 -4.98
N SER A 63 -0.98 13.95 -4.66
CA SER A 63 -0.29 14.67 -3.58
C SER A 63 -0.50 14.01 -2.21
N VAL A 64 -1.70 13.46 -1.95
CA VAL A 64 -1.96 12.75 -0.69
C VAL A 64 -1.22 11.41 -0.67
N SER A 65 -1.15 10.74 -1.81
CA SER A 65 -0.48 9.44 -1.95
C SER A 65 1.02 9.52 -1.67
N GLU A 66 1.70 10.60 -2.06
CA GLU A 66 3.12 10.83 -1.79
C GLU A 66 3.42 10.91 -0.29
N ALA A 67 2.53 11.55 0.48
CA ALA A 67 2.67 11.64 1.93
C ALA A 67 2.43 10.29 2.64
N VAL A 68 1.56 9.45 2.08
CA VAL A 68 1.16 8.15 2.66
C VAL A 68 2.10 7.02 2.26
N LEU A 69 2.79 7.17 1.13
CA LEU A 69 3.75 6.19 0.58
C LEU A 69 4.78 5.70 1.61
N PRO A 70 5.52 6.56 2.36
CA PRO A 70 6.50 6.08 3.33
C PRO A 70 5.87 5.25 4.47
N PHE A 71 4.66 5.61 4.91
CA PHE A 71 3.94 4.85 5.93
C PHE A 71 3.46 3.49 5.41
N ALA A 72 2.93 3.46 4.19
CA ALA A 72 2.50 2.22 3.57
C ALA A 72 3.66 1.26 3.33
N VAL A 73 4.83 1.78 2.92
CA VAL A 73 6.06 0.99 2.79
C VAL A 73 6.49 0.44 4.14
N LEU A 74 6.47 1.25 5.20
CA LEU A 74 6.89 0.81 6.54
C LEU A 74 5.96 -0.29 7.09
N ILE A 75 4.64 -0.05 7.08
CA ILE A 75 3.64 -1.01 7.57
C ILE A 75 3.62 -2.27 6.69
N GLY A 76 3.66 -2.10 5.37
CA GLY A 76 3.69 -3.20 4.41
C GLY A 76 4.93 -4.07 4.54
N SER A 77 6.09 -3.47 4.79
CA SER A 77 7.34 -4.20 5.03
C SER A 77 7.27 -5.02 6.31
N ILE A 78 6.75 -4.43 7.40
CA ILE A 78 6.55 -5.13 8.67
C ILE A 78 5.58 -6.31 8.49
N GLY A 79 4.44 -6.08 7.81
CA GLY A 79 3.46 -7.12 7.51
C GLY A 79 4.05 -8.26 6.67
N ALA A 80 4.84 -7.94 5.64
CA ALA A 80 5.53 -8.92 4.81
C ALA A 80 6.51 -9.76 5.64
N PHE A 81 7.36 -9.14 6.47
CA PHE A 81 8.29 -9.84 7.32
C PHE A 81 7.60 -10.73 8.37
N LEU A 82 6.48 -10.27 8.94
CA LEU A 82 5.68 -11.07 9.85
C LEU A 82 5.09 -12.30 9.17
N MET A 83 4.54 -12.16 7.96
CA MET A 83 3.98 -13.30 7.22
C MET A 83 5.05 -14.32 6.85
N LEU A 84 6.23 -13.85 6.43
CA LEU A 84 7.38 -14.68 6.06
C LEU A 84 8.01 -15.38 7.28
N SER A 85 7.97 -14.72 8.44
CA SER A 85 8.38 -15.31 9.73
C SER A 85 7.42 -16.38 10.22
N ARG A 86 6.09 -16.16 10.09
CA ARG A 86 5.07 -17.15 10.48
C ARG A 86 5.08 -18.40 9.60
N SER A 87 5.51 -18.28 8.35
CA SER A 87 5.59 -19.41 7.41
C SER A 87 6.88 -20.23 7.57
N SER A 88 7.77 -19.88 8.52
CA SER A 88 9.11 -20.46 8.72
C SER A 88 10.03 -20.39 7.48
N GLU A 89 9.60 -19.83 6.35
CA GLU A 89 10.38 -19.68 5.12
C GLU A 89 11.65 -18.86 5.35
N LEU A 90 11.58 -17.81 6.17
CA LEU A 90 12.75 -17.01 6.57
C LEU A 90 13.74 -17.79 7.45
N VAL A 91 13.22 -18.63 8.34
CA VAL A 91 14.04 -19.45 9.25
C VAL A 91 14.74 -20.56 8.47
N VAL A 92 14.02 -21.19 7.53
CA VAL A 92 14.56 -22.24 6.65
C VAL A 92 15.57 -21.66 5.65
N ALA A 93 15.32 -20.47 5.08
CA ALA A 93 16.30 -19.79 4.23
C ALA A 93 17.60 -19.47 4.98
N ARG A 94 17.48 -19.01 6.25
CA ARG A 94 18.64 -18.76 7.11
C ARG A 94 19.39 -20.03 7.50
N SER A 95 18.70 -21.12 7.83
CA SER A 95 19.35 -22.40 8.16
C SER A 95 20.02 -23.06 6.96
N ALA A 96 19.53 -22.78 5.75
CA ALA A 96 20.15 -23.20 4.48
C ALA A 96 21.41 -22.40 4.11
N GLY A 97 21.90 -21.50 4.99
CA GLY A 97 23.12 -20.73 4.75
C GLY A 97 22.96 -19.55 3.79
N MET A 98 21.73 -19.21 3.39
CA MET A 98 21.47 -17.94 2.73
C MET A 98 21.48 -16.85 3.79
N SER A 99 22.62 -16.15 3.88
CA SER A 99 22.74 -14.95 4.70
C SER A 99 21.71 -13.91 4.23
N ALA A 100 21.08 -13.27 5.21
CA ALA A 100 20.12 -12.17 5.00
C ALA A 100 20.75 -11.02 4.23
#